data_AF-A0A6V8NAK0-F1
#
_entry.id   AF-A0A6V8NAK0-F1
#
_cell.length_a   1.000
_cell.length_b   1.000
_cell.length_c   1.000
_cell.angle_alpha   90.00
_cell.angle_beta   90.00
_cell.angle_gamma   90.00
#
_symmetry.space_group_name_H-M   'P 1'
#
loop_
_entity.id
_entity.type
_entity.pdbx_description
1 polymer ?
#
loop_
_entity_poly.entity_id
_entity_poly.type
_entity_poly.pdbx_seq_one_letter_code
_entity_poly.pdbx_strand_id
1 'polypeptide(L)' 'MTLYAVTFSTSRRTRTITTRASSPDIAEAMVTAWLKLQGLQPLTVAAKQ' A
#
# COMPACT_ATOMS: atom_id res chain seq x y z
N MET A 1 -5.14 16.44 -3.15
CA MET A 1 -4.27 15.24 -3.16
C MET A 1 -3.54 15.19 -1.84
N THR A 2 -3.68 14.11 -1.09
CA THR A 2 -3.18 13.99 0.29
C THR A 2 -2.11 12.90 0.35
N LEU A 3 -1.10 13.07 1.21
CA LEU A 3 -0.09 12.06 1.45
C LEU A 3 -0.65 11.01 2.42
N TYR A 4 -0.53 9.73 2.07
CA TYR A 4 -0.92 8.60 2.91
C TYR A 4 0.26 7.69 3.16
N ALA A 5 0.42 7.25 4.40
CA ALA A 5 1.30 6.16 4.78
C ALA A 5 0.54 4.84 4.65
N VAL A 6 0.93 4.02 3.67
CA VAL A 6 0.36 2.69 3.42
C VAL A 6 1.29 1.64 4.00
N THR A 7 0.80 0.95 5.02
CA THR A 7 1.50 -0.20 5.62
C THR A 7 0.98 -1.48 4.99
N PHE A 8 1.89 -2.31 4.50
CA PHE A 8 1.57 -3.61 3.94
C PHE A 8 2.43 -4.71 4.55
N SER A 9 1.87 -5.91 4.65
CA SER A 9 2.59 -7.11 5.08
C SER A 9 2.70 -8.11 3.93
N THR A 10 3.84 -8.78 3.87
CA THR A 10 4.12 -9.93 3.00
C THR A 10 4.50 -11.11 3.89
N SER A 11 4.58 -12.31 3.32
CA SER A 11 4.95 -13.54 4.05
C SER A 11 6.28 -13.45 4.82
N ARG A 12 7.17 -12.51 4.46
CA ARG A 12 8.49 -12.38 5.09
C ARG A 12 8.69 -11.09 5.88
N ARG A 13 7.97 -10.01 5.57
CA ARG A 13 8.21 -8.66 6.14
C ARG A 13 6.98 -7.77 6.07
N THR A 14 6.90 -6.84 7.03
CA THR A 14 6.01 -5.68 7.01
C THR A 14 6.79 -4.45 6.57
N ARG A 15 6.22 -3.62 5.69
CA ARG A 15 6.83 -2.38 5.19
C ARG A 15 5.78 -1.27 5.14
N THR A 16 6.23 -0.04 5.28
CA THR A 16 5.40 1.16 5.12
C THR A 16 5.95 1.99 3.98
N ILE A 17 5.08 2.46 3.09
CA ILE A 17 5.42 3.35 1.99
C ILE A 17 4.47 4.54 1.97
N THR A 18 4.95 5.69 1.54
CA THR A 18 4.13 6.88 1.41
C THR A 18 3.70 7.05 -0.04
N THR A 19 2.40 7.21 -0.29
CA THR A 19 1.85 7.49 -1.62
C THR A 19 0.87 8.66 -1.57
N ARG A 20 0.73 9.37 -2.68
CA ARG A 20 -0.28 10.44 -2.81
C ARG A 20 -1.53 9.87 -3.46
N ALA A 21 -2.66 10.07 -2.81
CA ALA A 21 -3.96 9.63 -3.32
C ALA A 21 -5.06 10.65 -3.01
N SER A 22 -6.23 10.46 -3.63
CA SER A 22 -7.45 11.21 -3.32
C SER A 22 -8.22 10.62 -2.14
N SER A 23 -8.08 9.32 -1.87
CA SER A 23 -8.68 8.61 -0.72
C SER A 23 -7.74 7.53 -0.19
N PRO A 24 -7.92 7.06 1.06
CA PRO A 24 -7.16 5.92 1.59
C PRO A 24 -7.36 4.65 0.74
N ASP A 25 -8.57 4.36 0.27
CA ASP A 25 -8.84 3.17 -0.56
C ASP A 25 -8.04 3.20 -1.88
N ILE A 26 -7.89 4.37 -2.48
CA ILE A 26 -7.10 4.55 -3.71
C ILE A 26 -5.62 4.36 -3.39
N ALA A 27 -5.13 4.86 -2.25
CA ALA A 27 -3.76 4.62 -1.82
C ALA A 27 -3.48 3.11 -1.65
N GLU A 28 -4.38 2.38 -1.00
CA GLU A 28 -4.25 0.92 -0.83
C GLU A 28 -4.30 0.18 -2.16
N ALA A 29 -5.22 0.53 -3.06
CA ALA A 29 -5.34 -0.09 -4.37
C ALA A 29 -4.09 0.14 -5.24
N MET A 30 -3.55 1.37 -5.24
CA MET A 30 -2.31 1.69 -5.94
C MET A 30 -1.13 0.87 -5.43
N VAL A 31 -0.98 0.78 -4.11
CA VAL A 31 0.10 0.00 -3.49
C VAL A 31 -0.07 -1.49 -3.75
N THR A 32 -1.29 -2.00 -3.67
CA THR A 32 -1.61 -3.40 -3.99
C THR A 32 -1.27 -3.72 -5.45
N ALA A 33 -1.64 -2.85 -6.39
CA ALA A 33 -1.32 -3.01 -7.81
C ALA A 33 0.20 -2.97 -8.05
N TRP A 34 0.91 -2.02 -7.43
CA TRP A 34 2.36 -1.94 -7.51
C TRP A 34 3.04 -3.20 -6.98
N LEU A 35 2.59 -3.75 -5.85
CA LEU A 35 3.13 -4.99 -5.28
C LEU A 35 2.89 -6.20 -6.21
N LYS A 36 1.70 -6.31 -6.80
CA LYS A 36 1.39 -7.36 -7.79
C LYS A 36 2.31 -7.29 -9.01
N LEU A 37 2.61 -6.08 -9.50
CA LEU A 37 3.56 -5.88 -10.60
C LEU A 37 4.99 -6.32 -10.25
N GLN A 38 5.35 -6.30 -8.96
CA GLN A 38 6.63 -6.80 -8.46
C GLN A 38 6.61 -8.32 -8.17
N GLY A 39 5.51 -9.01 -8.48
CA GLY A 39 5.32 -10.44 -8.15
C GLY A 39 5.10 -10.71 -6.66
N LEU A 40 4.78 -9.67 -5.86
CA LEU A 40 4.51 -9.79 -4.44
C LEU A 40 2.99 -9.85 -4.20
N GLN A 41 2.57 -10.79 -3.34
CA GLN A 41 1.20 -10.83 -2.84
C GLN A 41 1.17 -10.29 -1.40
N PRO A 42 0.63 -9.08 -1.17
CA PRO A 42 0.42 -8.59 0.18
C PRO A 42 -0.70 -9.37 0.88
N LEU A 43 -0.49 -9.67 2.17
CA LEU A 43 -1.49 -10.30 3.04
C LEU A 43 -2.43 -9.25 3.63
N THR A 44 -1.89 -8.11 4.02
CA THR A 44 -2.64 -6.96 4.51
C THR A 44 -2.10 -5.68 3.89
N VAL A 45 -2.98 -4.73 3.61
CA VAL A 45 -2.66 -3.39 3.13
C VAL A 45 -3.60 -2.44 3.87
N ALA A 46 -3.05 -1.38 4.47
CA ALA A 46 -3.83 -0.39 5.21
C ALA A 46 -3.21 1.00 5.02
N ALA A 47 -4.01 1.98 4.62
CA ALA A 47 -3.62 3.37 4.50
C ALA A 47 -4.00 4.18 5.74
N LYS A 48 -3.07 5.05 6.17
CA LYS A 48 -3.30 6.04 7.21
C LYS A 48 -2.84 7.41 6.72
N GLN A 49 -3.63 8.44 7.00
CA GLN A 49 -3.29 9.83 6.69
C GLN A 49 -2.30 10.40 7.71
#